data_AF-A0A1V5W2X4-F1
#
_entry.id   AF-A0A1V5W2X4-F1
#
_cell.length_a   1.000
_cell.length_b   1.000
_cell.length_c   1.000
_cell.angle_alpha   90.00
_cell.angle_beta   90.00
_cell.angle_gamma   90.00
#
_symmetry.space_group_name_H-M   'P 1'
#
loop_
_entity.id
_entity.type
_entity.pdbx_description
1 polymer ?
#
loop_
_entity_poly.entity_id
_entity_poly.type
_entity_poly.pdbx_seq_one_letter_code
_entity_poly.pdbx_strand_id
1 'polypeptide(L)'
;MIEYAKKRVKELKEQGFPNASIYGLDQYGGLGVITVLRDKPEKYDLPLNPPKVDMTKAENTRDVYALLSTATFGVPALKRAAYRISKNVAKDA
;
A
#
# COMPACT_ATOMS: atom_id res chain seq x y z
N MET A 1 3.10 -18.42 6.60
CA MET A 1 1.76 -17.80 6.72
C MET A 1 0.86 -18.06 5.51
N ILE A 2 1.32 -17.89 4.27
CA ILE A 2 0.51 -18.12 3.05
C ILE A 2 -0.04 -19.56 3.00
N GLU A 3 0.79 -20.55 3.29
CA GLU A 3 0.39 -21.96 3.29
C GLU A 3 -0.64 -22.29 4.37
N TYR A 4 -0.50 -21.68 5.55
CA TYR A 4 -1.49 -21.79 6.64
C TYR A 4 -2.84 -21.17 6.24
N ALA A 5 -2.83 -20.00 5.58
CA ALA A 5 -4.03 -19.37 5.05
C ALA A 5 -4.71 -20.23 3.97
N LYS A 6 -3.94 -20.86 3.08
CA LYS A 6 -4.45 -21.82 2.08
C LYS A 6 -5.10 -23.04 2.74
N LYS A 7 -4.47 -23.60 3.78
CA LYS A 7 -5.04 -24.71 4.55
C LYS A 7 -6.37 -24.29 5.20
N ARG A 8 -6.41 -23.12 5.83
CA ARG A 8 -7.63 -22.60 6.46
C ARG A 8 -8.76 -22.35 5.46
N VAL A 9 -8.46 -21.87 4.25
CA VAL A 9 -9.47 -21.72 3.19
C VAL A 9 -10.01 -23.06 2.74
N LYS A 10 -9.18 -24.12 2.64
CA LYS A 10 -9.68 -25.47 2.32
C LYS A 10 -10.65 -25.97 3.38
N GLU A 11 -10.29 -25.84 4.66
CA GLU A 11 -11.17 -26.20 5.78
C GLU A 11 -12.50 -25.42 5.74
N LEU A 12 -12.47 -24.12 5.44
CA LEU A 12 -13.68 -23.31 5.32
C LEU A 12 -14.57 -23.73 4.15
N LYS A 13 -13.98 -24.16 3.03
CA LYS A 13 -14.73 -24.69 1.89
C LYS A 13 -15.42 -26.01 2.26
N GLU A 14 -14.75 -26.88 2.99
CA GLU A 14 -15.31 -28.13 3.52
C GLU A 14 -16.42 -27.87 4.56
N GLN A 15 -16.31 -26.78 5.34
CA GLN A 15 -17.32 -26.33 6.31
C GLN A 15 -18.57 -25.67 5.68
N GLY A 16 -18.66 -25.59 4.34
CA GLY A 16 -19.83 -25.05 3.64
C GLY A 16 -19.71 -23.58 3.21
N PHE A 17 -18.49 -23.01 3.20
CA PHE A 17 -18.23 -21.68 2.64
C PHE A 17 -17.55 -21.78 1.25
N PRO A 18 -18.31 -21.97 0.15
CA PRO A 18 -17.74 -22.25 -1.18
C PRO A 18 -16.88 -21.10 -1.71
N ASN A 19 -17.22 -19.87 -1.33
CA ASN A 19 -16.57 -18.63 -1.77
C ASN A 19 -15.42 -18.17 -0.87
N ALA A 20 -14.95 -19.01 0.07
CA ALA A 20 -13.85 -18.64 0.94
C ALA A 20 -12.60 -18.26 0.13
N SER A 21 -12.05 -17.09 0.44
CA SER A 21 -10.99 -16.44 -0.35
C SER A 21 -9.90 -15.86 0.56
N ILE A 22 -8.70 -15.70 0.01
CA ILE A 22 -7.58 -15.06 0.71
C ILE A 22 -7.44 -13.65 0.16
N TYR A 23 -7.39 -12.67 1.07
CA TYR A 23 -7.17 -11.27 0.75
C TYR A 23 -5.80 -10.80 1.27
N GLY A 24 -5.10 -9.99 0.47
CA GLY A 24 -3.81 -9.38 0.82
C GLY A 24 -2.58 -10.07 0.24
N LEU A 25 -2.74 -11.06 -0.63
CA LEU A 25 -1.63 -11.71 -1.36
C LEU A 25 -1.10 -10.81 -2.47
N ASP A 26 -1.98 -10.47 -3.41
CA ASP A 26 -1.62 -9.70 -4.61
C ASP A 26 -2.16 -8.27 -4.55
N GLN A 27 -3.13 -8.02 -3.66
CA GLN A 27 -3.75 -6.70 -3.49
C GLN A 27 -2.70 -5.69 -3.03
N TYR A 28 -2.67 -4.54 -3.70
CA TYR A 28 -1.71 -3.45 -3.45
C TYR A 28 -0.22 -3.87 -3.54
N GLY A 29 0.10 -4.95 -4.25
CA GLY A 29 1.47 -5.47 -4.30
C GLY A 29 1.88 -6.28 -3.06
N GLY A 30 0.90 -6.69 -2.24
CA GLY A 30 1.09 -7.46 -1.01
C GLY A 30 0.90 -6.59 0.22
N LEU A 31 -0.17 -6.83 0.98
CA LEU A 31 -0.55 -6.00 2.14
C LEU A 31 0.31 -6.26 3.39
N GLY A 32 1.16 -7.28 3.39
CA GLY A 32 1.89 -7.75 4.59
C GLY A 32 0.99 -8.41 5.66
N VAL A 33 -0.33 -8.28 5.51
CA VAL A 33 -1.37 -8.92 6.33
C VAL A 33 -2.22 -9.79 5.40
N ILE A 34 -2.41 -11.04 5.80
CA ILE A 34 -3.23 -12.00 5.07
C ILE A 34 -4.52 -12.21 5.84
N THR A 35 -5.66 -11.91 5.21
CA THR A 35 -6.99 -12.11 5.79
C THR A 35 -7.69 -13.26 5.08
N VAL A 36 -8.20 -14.21 5.86
CA VAL A 36 -9.03 -15.30 5.33
C VAL A 36 -10.48 -14.88 5.41
N LEU A 37 -11.11 -14.70 4.25
CA LEU A 37 -12.51 -14.31 4.14
C LEU A 37 -13.39 -15.54 3.96
N ARG A 38 -14.55 -15.55 4.60
CA ARG A 38 -15.56 -16.63 4.45
C ARG A 38 -16.36 -16.52 3.15
N ASP A 39 -16.24 -15.39 2.46
CA ASP A 39 -16.96 -15.10 1.21
C ASP A 39 -16.07 -14.21 0.32
N LYS A 40 -16.61 -13.75 -0.82
CA LYS A 40 -15.90 -12.84 -1.73
C LYS A 40 -15.57 -11.51 -1.04
N PRO A 41 -14.45 -10.84 -1.40
CA PRO A 41 -14.05 -9.55 -0.86
C PRO A 41 -15.13 -8.46 -1.00
N GLU A 42 -15.86 -8.47 -2.12
CA GLU A 42 -16.94 -7.50 -2.42
C GLU A 42 -18.04 -7.47 -1.37
N LYS A 43 -18.31 -8.59 -0.69
CA LYS A 43 -19.33 -8.65 0.37
C LYS A 43 -18.92 -7.89 1.63
N TYR A 44 -17.62 -7.66 1.80
CA TYR A 44 -17.05 -6.93 2.92
C TYR A 44 -16.61 -5.51 2.51
N ASP A 45 -17.10 -5.01 1.38
CA ASP A 45 -16.68 -3.74 0.78
C ASP A 45 -15.16 -3.67 0.51
N LEU A 46 -14.52 -4.83 0.33
CA LEU A 46 -13.09 -4.92 0.01
C LEU A 46 -12.88 -4.97 -1.51
N PRO A 47 -12.04 -4.09 -2.07
CA PRO A 47 -11.78 -4.09 -3.51
C PRO A 47 -10.94 -5.32 -3.89
N LEU A 48 -11.45 -6.12 -4.85
CA LEU A 48 -10.77 -7.33 -5.33
C LEU A 48 -9.43 -7.01 -6.00
N ASN A 49 -9.44 -6.01 -6.87
CA ASN A 49 -8.28 -5.47 -7.60
C ASN A 49 -8.23 -3.96 -7.39
N PRO A 50 -7.66 -3.49 -6.28
CA PRO A 50 -7.50 -2.06 -6.06
C PRO A 50 -6.53 -1.47 -7.09
N PRO A 51 -6.71 -0.19 -7.49
CA PRO A 51 -5.74 0.49 -8.33
C PRO A 51 -4.38 0.47 -7.64
N LYS A 52 -3.31 0.29 -8.43
CA LYS A 52 -1.95 0.42 -7.92
C LYS A 52 -1.82 1.81 -7.31
N VAL A 53 -1.40 1.87 -6.04
CA VAL A 53 -1.05 3.14 -5.43
C VAL A 53 0.16 3.66 -6.20
N ASP A 54 0.01 4.83 -6.81
CA ASP A 54 1.11 5.49 -7.51
C ASP A 54 2.10 6.03 -6.48
N MET A 55 3.01 5.14 -6.06
CA MET A 55 4.09 5.47 -5.13
C MET A 55 5.11 6.40 -5.77
N THR A 56 5.18 6.47 -7.11
CA THR A 56 6.23 7.21 -7.82
C THR A 56 6.22 8.70 -7.44
N LYS A 57 5.04 9.31 -7.32
CA LYS A 57 4.91 10.73 -6.91
C LYS A 57 5.35 10.96 -5.47
N ALA A 58 4.98 10.04 -4.58
CA ALA A 58 5.35 10.12 -3.16
C ALA A 58 6.86 9.92 -2.97
N GLU A 59 7.44 8.96 -3.69
CA GLU A 59 8.87 8.67 -3.73
C GLU A 59 9.65 9.87 -4.30
N ASN A 60 9.26 10.40 -5.46
CA ASN A 60 9.88 11.57 -6.07
C ASN A 60 9.86 12.79 -5.13
N THR A 61 8.73 13.05 -4.47
CA THR A 61 8.63 14.16 -3.50
C THR A 61 9.61 13.97 -2.34
N ARG A 62 9.71 12.73 -1.84
CA ARG A 62 10.59 12.37 -0.73
C ARG A 62 12.06 12.50 -1.12
N ASP A 63 12.44 12.04 -2.31
CA ASP A 63 13.82 12.01 -2.78
C ASP A 63 14.34 13.42 -3.07
N VAL A 64 13.54 14.24 -3.76
CA VAL A 64 13.87 15.66 -4.00
C VAL A 64 13.99 16.41 -2.67
N TYR A 65 13.08 16.15 -1.71
CA TYR A 65 13.19 16.76 -0.39
C TYR A 65 14.43 16.27 0.36
N ALA A 66 14.73 14.97 0.34
CA ALA A 66 15.90 14.40 1.01
C ALA A 66 17.18 15.07 0.50
N LEU A 67 17.33 15.17 -0.83
CA LEU A 67 18.43 15.89 -1.48
C LEU A 67 18.52 17.35 -0.98
N LEU A 68 17.45 18.13 -1.14
CA LEU A 68 17.44 19.55 -0.81
C LEU A 68 17.65 19.82 0.69
N SER A 69 17.13 18.92 1.54
CA SER A 69 17.21 19.07 2.99
C SER A 69 18.64 19.00 3.53
N THR A 70 19.53 18.25 2.88
CA THR A 70 20.94 18.15 3.29
C THR A 70 21.66 19.49 3.25
N ALA A 71 21.37 20.32 2.24
CA ALA A 71 21.94 21.65 2.08
C ALA A 71 21.39 22.70 3.06
N THR A 72 20.34 22.38 3.82
CA THR A 72 19.70 23.34 4.74
C THR A 72 20.35 23.41 6.13
N PHE A 73 21.29 22.51 6.44
CA PHE A 73 21.99 22.43 7.74
C PHE A 73 21.06 22.48 8.97
N GLY A 74 19.82 22.01 8.84
CA GLY A 74 18.87 21.99 9.95
C GLY A 74 18.03 23.25 10.15
N VAL A 75 18.25 24.32 9.37
CA VAL A 75 17.50 25.59 9.50
C VAL A 75 16.02 25.39 9.13
N PRO A 76 15.07 25.64 10.05
CA PRO A 76 13.65 25.35 9.83
C PRO A 76 13.01 26.08 8.63
N ALA A 77 13.39 27.33 8.38
CA ALA A 77 12.85 28.12 7.27
C ALA A 77 13.23 27.53 5.90
N LEU A 78 14.49 27.08 5.77
CA LEU A 78 15.00 26.47 4.55
C LEU A 78 14.42 25.07 4.32
N LYS A 79 14.21 24.27 5.38
CA LYS A 79 13.49 22.99 5.26
C LYS A 79 12.06 23.16 4.74
N ARG A 80 11.34 24.18 5.20
CA ARG A 80 10.00 24.51 4.67
C ARG A 80 10.05 24.98 3.22
N ALA A 81 11.09 25.70 2.82
CA ALA A 81 11.30 26.07 1.42
C ALA A 81 11.59 24.83 0.56
N ALA A 82 12.51 23.96 0.99
CA ALA A 82 12.84 22.69 0.33
C ALA A 82 11.60 21.79 0.16
N TYR A 83 10.75 21.68 1.18
CA TYR A 83 9.50 20.92 1.10
C TYR A 83 8.49 21.52 0.11
N ARG A 84 8.37 22.86 0.05
CA ARG A 84 7.51 23.52 -0.94
C ARG A 84 7.99 23.27 -2.36
N ILE A 85 9.31 23.36 -2.58
CA ILE A 85 9.93 23.10 -3.87
C ILE A 85 9.72 21.65 -4.27
N SER A 86 10.01 20.68 -3.39
CA SER A 86 9.84 19.26 -3.70
C SER A 86 8.39 18.89 -4.03
N LYS A 87 7.42 19.47 -3.31
CA LYS A 87 5.99 19.26 -3.57
C LYS A 87 5.54 19.84 -4.92
N ASN A 88 6.10 20.97 -5.35
CA ASN A 88 5.79 21.56 -6.65
C ASN A 88 6.45 20.76 -7.78
N VAL A 89 7.73 20.38 -7.62
CA VAL A 89 8.46 19.55 -8.59
C VAL A 89 7.75 18.21 -8.84
N ALA A 90 7.26 17.55 -7.79
CA ALA A 90 6.52 16.29 -7.92
C ALA A 90 5.07 16.46 -8.43
N LYS A 91 4.56 17.70 -8.51
CA LYS A 91 3.26 17.99 -9.13
C LYS A 91 3.39 18.14 -10.65
N ASP A 92 4.55 18.59 -11.11
CA ASP A 92 4.85 18.86 -12.52
C ASP A 92 5.51 17.65 -13.23
N ALA A 93 5.90 16.61 -12.47
CA ALA A 93 6.43 15.33 -12.94
C ALA A 93 5.33 14.24 -13.00
#